data_AF-A0A9P8ITY9-F1
#
_entry.id   AF-A0A9P8ITY9-F1
#
_cell.length_a   1.000
_cell.length_b   1.000
_cell.length_c   1.000
_cell.angle_alpha   90.00
_cell.angle_beta   90.00
_cell.angle_gamma   90.00
#
_symmetry.space_group_name_H-M   'P 1'
#
loop_
_entity.id
_entity.type
_entity.pdbx_description
1 polymer ?
#
loop_
_entity_poly.entity_id
_entity_poly.type
_entity_poly.pdbx_seq_one_letter_code
_entity_poly.pdbx_strand_id
1 'polypeptide(L)'
;MVSMETLPIEAIYNIADLVIEEAFDENVFAKPQLALAQTNHHFYDIVNHRLRAASYCWAAQEGRIDILKKAHEHGANLSGTGTMRPEERATPLHYAIKHGHRDIVEYLAEIGVDPHVPTREICHCWSDTEPVRPYALHMAIRHSGFEGAEKILVKKLGA
;
A
#
# COMPACT_ATOMS: atom_id res chain seq x y z
N MET A 1 -8.77 -16.47 30.79
CA MET A 1 -7.86 -16.26 29.65
C MET A 1 -8.70 -15.64 28.55
N VAL A 2 -8.51 -14.35 28.23
CA VAL A 2 -9.31 -13.66 27.21
C VAL A 2 -8.94 -14.26 25.86
N SER A 3 -9.90 -14.82 25.13
CA SER A 3 -9.66 -15.32 23.78
C SER A 3 -9.43 -14.12 22.86
N MET A 4 -8.39 -14.13 22.03
CA MET A 4 -8.16 -13.10 21.02
C MET A 4 -9.38 -12.88 20.10
N GLU A 5 -10.24 -13.88 19.96
CA GLU A 5 -11.51 -13.83 19.19
C GLU A 5 -12.56 -12.90 19.82
N THR A 6 -12.39 -12.54 21.09
CA THR A 6 -13.31 -11.66 21.84
C THR A 6 -12.77 -10.23 21.97
N LEU A 7 -11.62 -9.94 21.37
CA LEU A 7 -11.04 -8.61 21.41
C LEU A 7 -11.88 -7.63 20.57
N PRO A 8 -12.09 -6.39 21.04
CA PRO A 8 -12.71 -5.36 20.23
C PRO A 8 -11.85 -5.06 19.00
N ILE A 9 -12.50 -4.67 17.90
CA ILE A 9 -11.86 -4.50 16.60
C ILE A 9 -10.72 -3.47 16.67
N GLU A 10 -10.85 -2.45 17.51
CA GLU A 10 -9.81 -1.44 17.77
C GLU A 10 -8.55 -2.03 18.41
N ALA A 11 -8.70 -2.97 19.35
CA ALA A 11 -7.55 -3.65 19.96
C ALA A 11 -6.85 -4.57 18.96
N ILE A 12 -7.63 -5.22 18.08
CA ILE A 12 -7.10 -6.03 16.98
C ILE A 12 -6.28 -5.16 16.01
N TYR A 13 -6.79 -3.97 15.68
CA TYR A 13 -6.06 -3.02 14.84
C TYR A 13 -4.78 -2.50 15.49
N ASN A 14 -4.79 -2.18 16.79
CA ASN A 14 -3.59 -1.74 17.49
C ASN A 14 -2.51 -2.85 17.53
N ILE A 15 -2.91 -4.12 17.71
CA ILE A 15 -1.98 -5.25 17.64
C ILE A 15 -1.44 -5.41 16.21
N ALA A 16 -2.27 -5.24 15.20
CA ALA A 16 -1.84 -5.29 13.81
C ALA A 16 -0.80 -4.19 13.49
N ASP A 17 -1.03 -2.98 13.98
CA ASP A 17 -0.13 -1.84 13.77
C ASP A 17 1.21 -2.08 14.51
N LEU A 18 1.19 -2.65 15.72
CA LEU A 18 2.40 -3.09 16.44
C LEU A 18 3.18 -4.20 15.70
N VAL A 19 2.50 -5.18 15.11
CA VAL A 19 3.15 -6.24 14.32
C VAL A 19 3.80 -5.66 13.06
N ILE A 20 3.20 -4.63 12.46
CA ILE A 20 3.79 -3.91 11.32
C ILE A 20 5.02 -3.11 11.79
N GLU A 21 4.97 -2.48 12.97
CA GLU A 21 6.08 -1.73 13.61
C GLU A 21 7.29 -2.58 13.98
N GLU A 22 7.10 -3.82 14.43
CA GLU A 22 8.23 -4.71 14.77
C GLU A 22 8.80 -5.45 13.54
N ALA A 23 8.02 -5.57 12.45
CA ALA A 23 8.39 -6.33 11.26
C ALA A 23 9.21 -5.54 10.22
N PHE A 24 9.79 -4.38 10.56
CA PHE A 24 10.59 -3.52 9.67
C PHE A 24 11.89 -4.13 9.12
N ASP A 25 12.21 -5.36 9.49
CA ASP A 25 13.35 -6.11 8.97
C ASP A 25 12.95 -6.91 7.71
N GLU A 26 13.85 -7.03 6.73
CA GLU A 26 13.65 -7.44 5.32
C GLU A 26 12.83 -8.75 5.05
N ASN A 27 12.40 -9.48 6.08
CA ASN A 27 11.57 -10.69 6.04
C ASN A 27 10.06 -10.48 6.30
N VAL A 28 9.59 -9.23 6.20
CA VAL A 28 8.29 -8.68 6.61
C VAL A 28 7.04 -9.57 6.44
N PHE A 29 6.92 -10.38 5.38
CA PHE A 29 5.59 -10.92 5.01
C PHE A 29 5.40 -12.44 5.10
N ALA A 30 6.45 -13.26 5.16
CA ALA A 30 6.24 -14.72 5.14
C ALA A 30 6.04 -15.30 6.55
N LYS A 31 6.94 -14.97 7.49
CA LYS A 31 6.97 -15.60 8.81
C LYS A 31 5.89 -15.07 9.77
N PRO A 32 5.63 -13.74 9.88
CA PRO A 32 4.59 -13.23 10.76
C PRO A 32 3.18 -13.60 10.27
N GLN A 33 2.94 -13.53 8.95
CA GLN A 33 1.66 -13.95 8.36
C GLN A 33 1.39 -15.43 8.57
N LEU A 34 2.40 -16.29 8.38
CA LEU A 34 2.27 -17.72 8.59
C LEU A 34 2.03 -18.06 10.08
N ALA A 35 2.76 -17.42 10.98
CA ALA A 35 2.57 -17.59 12.43
C ALA A 35 1.19 -17.12 12.89
N LEU A 36 0.69 -16.00 12.37
CA LEU A 36 -0.64 -15.47 12.68
C LEU A 36 -1.76 -16.33 12.08
N ALA A 37 -1.63 -16.78 10.82
CA ALA A 37 -2.59 -17.70 10.19
C ALA A 37 -2.68 -19.03 10.95
N GLN A 38 -1.56 -19.51 11.52
CA GLN A 38 -1.51 -20.76 12.27
C GLN A 38 -2.05 -20.63 13.70
N THR A 39 -2.04 -19.44 14.30
CA THR A 39 -2.41 -19.23 15.70
C THR A 39 -3.81 -18.64 15.88
N ASN A 40 -4.31 -17.86 14.93
CA ASN A 40 -5.67 -17.32 14.99
C ASN A 40 -6.20 -16.92 13.60
N HIS A 41 -7.07 -17.75 13.02
CA HIS A 41 -7.64 -17.53 11.69
C HIS A 41 -8.51 -16.27 11.61
N HIS A 42 -9.29 -15.97 12.65
CA HIS A 42 -10.17 -14.80 12.67
C HIS A 42 -9.36 -13.49 12.71
N PHE A 43 -8.33 -13.45 13.55
CA PHE A 43 -7.38 -12.34 13.60
C PHE A 43 -6.61 -12.21 12.28
N TYR A 44 -6.18 -13.34 11.71
CA TYR A 44 -5.54 -13.35 10.40
C TYR A 44 -6.46 -12.77 9.33
N ASP A 45 -7.72 -13.17 9.23
CA ASP A 45 -8.65 -12.63 8.21
C ASP A 45 -8.82 -11.11 8.32
N ILE A 46 -8.88 -10.57 9.55
CA ILE A 46 -9.00 -9.11 9.78
C ILE A 46 -7.71 -8.38 9.39
N VAL A 47 -6.54 -8.92 9.74
CA VAL A 47 -5.24 -8.24 9.59
C VAL A 47 -4.61 -8.47 8.21
N ASN A 48 -4.92 -9.60 7.56
CA ASN A 48 -4.39 -10.00 6.26
C ASN A 48 -4.67 -8.96 5.17
N HIS A 49 -5.83 -8.31 5.19
CA HIS A 49 -6.14 -7.24 4.24
C HIS A 49 -5.19 -6.05 4.35
N ARG A 50 -4.78 -5.66 5.57
CA ARG A 50 -3.79 -4.58 5.79
C ARG A 50 -2.37 -5.02 5.41
N LEU A 51 -2.00 -6.25 5.78
CA LEU A 51 -0.68 -6.81 5.43
C LEU A 51 -0.50 -6.99 3.92
N ARG A 52 -1.57 -7.36 3.20
CA ARG A 52 -1.58 -7.43 1.73
C ARG A 52 -1.38 -6.07 1.09
N ALA A 53 -2.07 -5.04 1.58
CA ALA A 53 -1.91 -3.69 1.02
C ALA A 53 -0.48 -3.17 1.23
N ALA A 54 0.13 -3.42 2.40
CA ALA A 54 1.53 -3.11 2.67
C ALA A 54 2.50 -3.89 1.76
N SER A 55 2.24 -5.19 1.52
CA SER A 55 3.11 -6.00 0.67
C SER A 55 3.08 -5.56 -0.80
N TYR A 56 1.93 -5.11 -1.31
CA TYR A 56 1.83 -4.55 -2.65
C TYR A 56 2.52 -3.18 -2.75
N CYS A 57 2.44 -2.36 -1.70
CA CYS A 57 3.17 -1.09 -1.63
C CYS A 57 4.69 -1.33 -1.66
N TRP A 58 5.19 -2.29 -0.88
CA TRP A 58 6.59 -2.70 -0.92
C TRP A 58 7.01 -3.23 -2.30
N ALA A 59 6.21 -4.11 -2.90
CA ALA A 59 6.49 -4.62 -4.24
C ALA A 59 6.55 -3.49 -5.29
N ALA A 60 5.68 -2.48 -5.15
CA ALA A 60 5.70 -1.30 -6.01
C ALA A 60 6.91 -0.39 -5.75
N GLN A 61 7.37 -0.25 -4.50
CA GLN A 61 8.58 0.49 -4.15
C GLN A 61 9.84 -0.17 -4.71
N GLU A 62 9.94 -1.49 -4.64
CA GLU A 62 11.11 -2.27 -5.05
C GLU A 62 11.12 -2.65 -6.54
N GLY A 63 10.12 -2.24 -7.33
CA GLY A 63 10.06 -2.57 -8.76
C GLY A 63 9.71 -4.03 -9.05
N ARG A 64 9.05 -4.72 -8.11
CA ARG A 64 8.75 -6.17 -8.19
C ARG A 64 7.40 -6.42 -8.87
N ILE A 65 7.30 -6.12 -10.16
CA ILE A 65 6.07 -6.30 -10.94
C ILE A 65 5.53 -7.73 -10.94
N ASP A 66 6.42 -8.73 -10.88
CA ASP A 66 6.04 -10.15 -10.86
C ASP A 66 5.16 -10.50 -9.65
N ILE A 67 5.45 -9.89 -8.50
CA ILE A 67 4.67 -10.09 -7.26
C ILE A 67 3.27 -9.48 -7.42
N LEU A 68 3.18 -8.28 -8.01
CA LEU A 68 1.91 -7.59 -8.24
C LEU A 68 1.05 -8.34 -9.26
N LYS A 69 1.64 -8.81 -10.36
CA LYS A 69 0.94 -9.62 -11.37
C LYS A 69 0.41 -10.91 -10.78
N LYS A 70 1.27 -11.66 -10.08
CA LYS A 70 0.87 -12.90 -9.42
C LYS A 70 -0.22 -12.65 -8.38
N ALA A 71 -0.11 -11.60 -7.59
CA ALA A 71 -1.15 -11.24 -6.63
C ALA A 71 -2.49 -10.97 -7.33
N HIS A 72 -2.48 -10.19 -8.41
CA HIS A 72 -3.69 -9.87 -9.17
C HIS A 72 -4.32 -11.11 -9.84
N GLU A 73 -3.50 -12.02 -10.40
CA GLU A 73 -3.96 -13.31 -10.93
C GLU A 73 -4.68 -14.16 -9.87
N HIS A 74 -4.27 -14.05 -8.60
CA HIS A 74 -4.91 -14.72 -7.47
C HIS A 74 -6.10 -13.93 -6.90
N GLY A 75 -6.59 -12.90 -7.61
CA GLY A 75 -7.74 -12.10 -7.21
C GLY A 75 -7.44 -11.01 -6.18
N ALA A 76 -6.17 -10.63 -5.98
CA ALA A 76 -5.83 -9.53 -5.11
C ALA A 76 -6.33 -8.19 -5.67
N ASN A 77 -6.89 -7.37 -4.78
CA ASN A 77 -7.19 -5.99 -5.09
C ASN A 77 -5.97 -5.09 -4.83
N LEU A 78 -5.39 -4.54 -5.91
CA LEU A 78 -4.22 -3.66 -5.86
C LEU A 78 -4.57 -2.18 -5.62
N SER A 79 -5.86 -1.82 -5.50
CA SER A 79 -6.30 -0.46 -5.18
C SER A 79 -6.20 -0.12 -3.69
N GLY A 80 -5.89 -1.12 -2.85
CA GLY A 80 -5.83 -0.97 -1.41
C GLY A 80 -4.73 0.00 -0.97
N THR A 81 -5.03 0.83 0.02
CA THR A 81 -4.00 1.66 0.66
C THR A 81 -3.22 0.84 1.68
N GLY A 82 -1.91 0.77 1.52
CA GLY A 82 -0.97 0.22 2.50
C GLY A 82 -0.25 1.31 3.28
N THR A 83 0.45 0.86 4.31
CA THR A 83 1.24 1.67 5.23
C THR A 83 2.62 1.03 5.26
N MET A 84 3.64 1.75 4.80
CA MET A 84 5.05 1.35 4.95
C MET A 84 5.66 1.92 6.23
N ARG A 85 5.03 2.95 6.81
CA ARG A 85 5.35 3.56 8.11
C ARG A 85 4.07 3.90 8.85
N PRO A 86 4.01 3.83 10.19
CA PRO A 86 2.78 4.03 10.97
C PRO A 86 2.02 5.32 10.60
N GLU A 87 2.75 6.38 10.30
CA GLU A 87 2.24 7.69 9.91
C GLU A 87 1.90 7.80 8.41
N GLU A 88 2.42 6.91 7.57
CA GLU A 88 2.25 6.91 6.12
C GLU A 88 1.01 6.13 5.67
N ARG A 89 0.35 6.65 4.65
CA ARG A 89 -0.72 5.94 3.93
C ARG A 89 -0.60 6.18 2.45
N ALA A 90 -0.47 5.12 1.66
CA ALA A 90 -0.30 5.19 0.21
C ALA A 90 -1.02 4.08 -0.51
N THR A 91 -1.14 4.20 -1.83
CA THR A 91 -1.40 3.04 -2.70
C THR A 91 -0.10 2.57 -3.36
N PRO A 92 -0.05 1.33 -3.89
CA PRO A 92 1.06 0.87 -4.70
C PRO A 92 1.42 1.84 -5.83
N LEU A 93 0.41 2.52 -6.41
CA LEU A 93 0.61 3.52 -7.45
C LEU A 93 1.46 4.72 -6.98
N HIS A 94 1.29 5.19 -5.74
CA HIS A 94 2.08 6.29 -5.20
C HIS A 94 3.57 5.91 -5.09
N TYR A 95 3.86 4.72 -4.59
CA TYR A 95 5.24 4.23 -4.48
C TYR A 95 5.85 3.95 -5.85
N ALA A 96 5.12 3.35 -6.79
CA ALA A 96 5.60 3.12 -8.15
C ALA A 96 6.00 4.43 -8.86
N ILE A 97 5.17 5.48 -8.73
CA ILE A 97 5.46 6.80 -9.27
C ILE A 97 6.70 7.41 -8.60
N LYS A 98 6.72 7.44 -7.25
CA LYS A 98 7.81 8.03 -6.46
C LYS A 98 9.17 7.38 -6.76
N HIS A 99 9.18 6.07 -6.98
CA HIS A 99 10.41 5.29 -7.19
C HIS A 99 10.79 5.09 -8.66
N GLY A 100 9.97 5.56 -9.61
CA GLY A 100 10.36 5.55 -11.01
C GLY A 100 9.95 4.30 -11.81
N HIS A 101 9.15 3.40 -11.22
CA HIS A 101 8.83 2.10 -11.81
C HIS A 101 7.70 2.20 -12.83
N ARG A 102 8.06 2.64 -14.03
CA ARG A 102 7.14 2.90 -15.13
C ARG A 102 6.28 1.69 -15.51
N ASP A 103 6.88 0.51 -15.55
CA ASP A 103 6.21 -0.75 -15.86
C ASP A 103 5.07 -1.06 -14.88
N ILE A 104 5.29 -0.80 -13.59
CA ILE A 104 4.28 -0.96 -12.55
C ILE A 104 3.20 0.12 -12.67
N VAL A 105 3.57 1.37 -12.99
CA VAL A 105 2.57 2.44 -13.23
C VAL A 105 1.68 2.12 -14.41
N GLU A 106 2.25 1.63 -15.52
CA GLU A 106 1.49 1.20 -16.69
C GLU A 106 0.56 0.03 -16.35
N TYR A 107 1.06 -0.98 -15.63
CA TYR A 107 0.26 -2.12 -15.20
C TYR A 107 -0.90 -1.74 -14.25
N LEU A 108 -0.62 -0.90 -13.24
CA LEU A 108 -1.65 -0.41 -12.32
C LEU A 108 -2.67 0.50 -13.02
N ALA A 109 -2.26 1.23 -14.05
CA ALA A 109 -3.18 2.00 -14.88
C ALA A 109 -4.05 1.10 -15.78
N GLU A 110 -3.53 -0.02 -16.27
CA GLU A 110 -4.29 -0.99 -17.08
C GLU A 110 -5.38 -1.73 -16.29
N ILE A 111 -5.11 -2.06 -15.03
CA ILE A 111 -6.13 -2.69 -14.16
C ILE A 111 -7.18 -1.68 -13.66
N GLY A 112 -7.03 -0.39 -13.97
CA GLY A 112 -8.00 0.65 -13.62
C GLY A 112 -7.99 1.05 -12.15
N VAL A 113 -6.81 1.11 -11.51
CA VAL A 113 -6.71 1.62 -10.12
C VAL A 113 -7.16 3.07 -10.06
N ASP A 114 -7.95 3.43 -9.04
CA ASP A 114 -8.36 4.80 -8.79
C ASP A 114 -7.15 5.72 -8.52
N PRO A 115 -6.88 6.74 -9.37
CA PRO A 115 -5.78 7.68 -9.18
C PRO A 115 -6.09 8.77 -8.14
N HIS A 116 -7.37 8.91 -7.74
CA HIS A 116 -7.85 9.93 -6.80
C HIS A 116 -7.81 9.46 -5.35
N VAL A 117 -7.16 8.32 -5.07
CA VAL A 117 -6.92 7.90 -3.70
C VAL A 117 -5.90 8.86 -3.06
N PRO A 118 -6.24 9.53 -1.95
CA PRO A 118 -5.31 10.42 -1.27
C PRO A 118 -4.21 9.66 -0.52
N THR A 119 -2.98 10.14 -0.60
CA THR A 119 -1.87 9.71 0.26
C THR A 119 -1.69 10.63 1.48
N ARG A 120 -0.96 10.15 2.50
CA ARG A 120 -0.59 10.90 3.70
C ARG A 120 0.88 10.65 4.04
N GLU A 121 1.56 11.71 4.50
CA GLU A 121 2.96 11.71 4.96
C GLU A 121 4.02 11.21 3.94
N ILE A 122 3.66 11.01 2.67
CA ILE A 122 4.59 10.57 1.62
C ILE A 122 5.36 11.70 0.94
N CYS A 123 4.78 12.90 0.94
CA CYS A 123 5.40 14.16 0.48
C CYS A 123 5.00 15.29 1.44
N HIS A 124 5.93 16.20 1.70
CA HIS A 124 5.76 17.36 2.59
C HIS A 124 5.71 18.68 1.81
N CYS A 125 5.16 18.63 0.59
CA CYS A 125 5.25 19.69 -0.41
C CYS A 125 4.26 20.82 -0.17
N TRP A 126 3.31 20.58 0.74
CA TRP A 126 2.39 21.55 1.28
C TRP A 126 2.61 21.63 2.79
N SER A 127 2.79 22.84 3.31
CA SER A 127 3.01 23.12 4.72
C SER A 127 1.76 23.73 5.39
N ASP A 128 1.40 23.17 6.55
CA ASP A 128 0.61 23.66 7.70
C ASP A 128 -0.71 24.42 7.54
N THR A 129 -1.13 24.79 6.33
CA THR A 129 -2.32 25.66 6.16
C THR A 129 -3.60 24.92 5.78
N GLU A 130 -3.51 23.72 5.19
CA GLU A 130 -4.63 22.77 5.08
C GLU A 130 -4.09 21.33 4.95
N PRO A 131 -4.81 20.29 5.43
CA PRO A 131 -4.43 18.89 5.22
C PRO A 131 -4.69 18.50 3.76
N VAL A 132 -3.90 19.04 2.83
CA VAL A 132 -3.96 18.68 1.41
C VAL A 132 -3.36 17.29 1.28
N ARG A 133 -4.20 16.31 0.97
CA ARG A 133 -3.76 14.94 0.74
C ARG A 133 -3.34 14.81 -0.73
N PRO A 134 -2.06 14.57 -1.05
CA PRO A 134 -1.64 14.43 -2.43
C PRO A 134 -2.35 13.26 -3.11
N TYR A 135 -2.72 13.43 -4.38
CA TYR A 135 -3.19 12.34 -5.25
C TYR A 135 -2.04 11.79 -6.10
N ALA A 136 -2.28 10.69 -6.82
CA ALA A 136 -1.30 10.10 -7.73
C ALA A 136 -0.79 11.13 -8.77
N LEU A 137 -1.66 12.03 -9.24
CA LEU A 137 -1.28 13.10 -10.18
C LEU A 137 -0.30 14.11 -9.58
N HIS A 138 -0.46 14.47 -8.30
CA HIS A 138 0.53 15.32 -7.63
C HIS A 138 1.89 14.65 -7.56
N MET A 139 1.91 13.37 -7.16
CA MET A 139 3.14 12.58 -7.13
C MET A 139 3.77 12.49 -8.51
N ALA A 140 2.98 12.30 -9.56
CA ALA A 140 3.47 12.22 -10.93
C ALA A 140 4.14 13.52 -11.41
N ILE A 141 3.60 14.67 -11.02
CA ILE A 141 4.12 15.97 -11.44
C ILE A 141 5.35 16.40 -10.63
N ARG A 142 5.34 16.16 -9.31
CA ARG A 142 6.35 16.70 -8.37
C ARG A 142 7.43 15.71 -7.93
N HIS A 143 7.12 14.42 -7.93
CA HIS A 143 7.94 13.37 -7.31
C HIS A 143 8.15 12.14 -8.19
N SER A 144 7.75 12.18 -9.45
CA SER A 144 7.92 11.03 -10.32
C SER A 144 9.40 10.74 -10.54
N GLY A 145 9.79 9.48 -10.36
CA GLY A 145 11.13 8.99 -10.71
C GLY A 145 11.34 8.84 -12.23
N PHE A 146 10.30 9.06 -13.05
CA PHE A 146 10.39 9.01 -14.52
C PHE A 146 9.51 10.07 -15.21
N GLU A 147 9.91 10.52 -16.40
CA GLU A 147 9.15 11.50 -17.19
C GLU A 147 7.89 10.89 -17.83
N GLY A 148 6.77 11.61 -17.78
CA GLY A 148 5.54 11.22 -18.46
C GLY A 148 4.56 10.38 -17.64
N ALA A 149 4.81 10.18 -16.34
CA ALA A 149 3.88 9.54 -15.42
C ALA A 149 2.51 10.23 -15.43
N GLU A 150 2.49 11.56 -15.48
CA GLU A 150 1.29 12.39 -15.55
C GLU A 150 0.45 12.09 -16.80
N LYS A 151 1.11 11.85 -17.94
CA LYS A 151 0.42 11.51 -19.20
C LYS A 151 -0.25 10.14 -19.12
N ILE A 152 0.40 9.18 -18.44
CA ILE A 152 -0.19 7.84 -18.23
C ILE A 152 -1.44 7.96 -17.39
N LEU A 153 -1.36 8.68 -16.25
CA LEU A 153 -2.51 8.86 -15.35
C LEU A 153 -3.68 9.58 -16.06
N VAL A 154 -3.42 10.69 -16.75
CA VAL A 154 -4.46 11.44 -17.47
C VAL A 154 -5.09 10.59 -18.58
N LYS A 155 -4.28 9.87 -19.36
CA LYS A 155 -4.77 9.10 -20.52
C LYS A 155 -5.51 7.81 -20.13
N LYS A 156 -5.05 7.13 -19.09
CA LYS A 156 -5.55 5.79 -18.73
C LYS A 156 -6.55 5.81 -17.59
N LEU A 157 -6.44 6.76 -16.67
CA LEU A 157 -7.25 6.81 -15.46
C LEU A 157 -8.16 8.06 -15.40
N GLY A 158 -8.05 8.99 -16.36
CA GLY A 158 -8.90 10.19 -16.42
C GLY A 158 -8.64 11.19 -15.28
N ALA A 159 -7.42 11.17 -14.73
CA ALA A 159 -7.00 11.94 -13.57
C ALA A 159 -6.92 13.46 -13.81
#